data_AF-A0A520IMX1-F1
#
_entry.id   AF-A0A520IMX1-F1
#
_cell.length_a   1.000
_cell.length_b   1.000
_cell.length_c   1.000
_cell.angle_alpha   90.00
_cell.angle_beta   90.00
_cell.angle_gamma   90.00
#
_symmetry.space_group_name_H-M   'P 1'
#
loop_
_entity.id
_entity.type
_entity.pdbx_description
1 polymer ?
#
loop_
_entity_poly.entity_id
_entity_poly.type
_entity_poly.pdbx_seq_one_letter_code
_entity_poly.pdbx_strand_id
1 'polypeptide(L)'
;MIKGSCKNHLLRFVVLAMLTLLGTSKLSAQDVYRSLRQTWLKEAEALKPVLSETVKRPLNLVQLVKDQHAFQGWKAENAASVNDFYNTSIKKQNTVILDFGEHMTGYFSFSLASLSGTPDAPVRFKLTFAEVPAEIATPYDPYKGELSRAWLQDETITVMDIPTTVRISRRMACRYVKIELVGSSQYFDFKISDVKFTAVNSAKTIPPALARSTSSMIKNIDSIGLKTLKECMQTVYEDGPKRDRRLWIGDLYLESLANAYSFKNHDLTKRCLLLLAGLSDPDGKLVGTILESPTPHPQVGQHLLDYSLLYNVTLKEYLTQTNDLETANSLWPVAKKQIEIVKTLINKNGMMDYKRASKEWWLFFDWKDGLDKEVSLQGITIFALKQTYDLAKLLNRETEVKDIPAIITSMIKAAKQNLYDPKLGLFVSGPQKQLSYASQIWMVLAGVTNATESKNALTKIARMPNALKPGGPYLYHYYVEALIKTGMQMEAKDLIVSYWGGMLSKGADTFWEVYDPADEMVSPYKFAPINSYCHAWSCTPVYFIRKYPKIFQ
;
A
#
# COMPACT_ATOMS: atom_id res chain seq x y z
N MET A 1 52.46 40.10 -54.30
CA MET A 1 53.88 39.71 -54.27
C MET A 1 54.15 38.93 -53.00
N ILE A 2 54.56 37.65 -53.18
CA ILE A 2 55.49 36.85 -52.33
C ILE A 2 55.14 36.73 -50.83
N LYS A 3 54.49 35.66 -50.36
CA LYS A 3 55.03 34.34 -49.91
C LYS A 3 56.14 34.39 -48.85
N GLY A 4 55.81 33.91 -47.64
CA GLY A 4 56.72 33.44 -46.58
C GLY A 4 55.94 33.43 -45.26
N SER A 5 55.96 32.45 -44.36
CA SER A 5 56.74 31.22 -44.21
C SER A 5 55.96 30.35 -43.22
N CYS A 6 55.73 29.07 -43.57
CA CYS A 6 55.19 28.05 -42.70
C CYS A 6 56.25 27.64 -41.68
N LYS A 7 56.00 27.85 -40.38
CA LYS A 7 56.45 27.00 -39.25
C LYS A 7 55.98 27.65 -37.95
N ASN A 8 54.78 27.27 -37.47
CA ASN A 8 54.42 27.34 -36.04
C ASN A 8 53.06 26.71 -35.67
N HIS A 9 52.60 25.67 -36.38
CA HIS A 9 51.35 24.97 -36.01
C HIS A 9 51.50 23.54 -35.51
N LEU A 10 52.73 23.01 -35.37
CA LEU A 10 52.92 21.61 -34.94
C LEU A 10 53.19 21.41 -33.44
N LEU A 11 53.28 22.48 -32.63
CA LEU A 11 53.62 22.36 -31.19
C LEU A 11 52.50 22.75 -30.21
N ARG A 12 51.30 23.09 -30.71
CA ARG A 12 50.11 23.34 -29.87
C ARG A 12 49.07 22.21 -29.87
N PHE A 13 49.23 21.21 -30.73
CA PHE A 13 48.32 20.06 -30.78
C PHE A 13 48.79 18.83 -29.98
N VAL A 14 50.03 18.80 -29.49
CA VAL A 14 50.57 17.65 -28.74
C VAL A 14 50.37 17.76 -27.23
N VAL A 15 50.17 18.98 -26.69
CA VAL A 15 49.94 19.17 -25.24
C VAL A 15 48.45 19.16 -24.87
N LEU A 16 47.55 19.42 -25.83
CA LEU A 16 46.10 19.34 -25.59
C LEU A 16 45.53 17.90 -25.74
N ALA A 17 46.29 16.99 -26.35
CA ALA A 17 45.90 15.60 -26.56
C ALA A 17 46.27 14.65 -25.39
N MET A 18 47.10 15.09 -24.43
CA MET A 18 47.44 14.31 -23.22
C MET A 18 46.61 14.69 -21.97
N LEU A 19 45.75 15.71 -22.04
CA LEU A 19 44.86 16.12 -20.94
C LEU A 19 43.38 15.72 -21.15
N THR A 20 43.06 15.08 -22.27
CA THR A 20 41.72 14.51 -22.56
C THR A 20 41.74 12.98 -22.60
N LEU A 21 42.66 12.36 -21.86
CA LEU A 21 42.76 10.91 -21.68
C LEU A 21 42.72 10.46 -20.20
N LEU A 22 42.32 11.36 -19.29
CA LEU A 22 41.63 10.96 -18.07
C LEU A 22 40.15 10.73 -18.43
N GLY A 23 39.93 9.76 -19.32
CA GLY A 23 38.63 9.13 -19.43
C GLY A 23 38.31 8.62 -18.04
N THR A 24 37.29 9.20 -17.41
CA THR A 24 36.64 8.57 -16.28
C THR A 24 36.15 7.23 -16.77
N SER A 25 36.97 6.19 -16.60
CA SER A 25 36.48 4.84 -16.51
C SER A 25 35.57 4.86 -15.29
N LYS A 26 34.29 5.19 -15.52
CA LYS A 26 33.24 4.53 -14.78
C LYS A 26 33.51 3.06 -15.05
N LEU A 27 34.26 2.41 -14.15
CA LEU A 27 34.15 0.97 -13.99
C LEU A 27 32.64 0.77 -13.87
N SER A 28 32.02 0.29 -14.94
CA SER A 28 30.67 -0.22 -14.86
C SER A 28 30.76 -1.27 -13.78
N ALA A 29 30.20 -0.99 -12.59
CA ALA A 29 30.09 -2.00 -11.55
C ALA A 29 29.51 -3.24 -12.24
N GLN A 30 30.24 -4.35 -12.17
CA GLN A 30 29.81 -5.58 -12.80
C GLN A 30 28.46 -5.94 -12.18
N ASP A 31 27.44 -6.10 -13.01
CA ASP A 31 26.07 -6.41 -12.57
C ASP A 31 26.01 -7.87 -12.09
N VAL A 32 26.48 -8.09 -10.85
CA VAL A 32 26.59 -9.40 -10.22
C VAL A 32 25.23 -10.07 -9.98
N TYR A 33 24.15 -9.28 -10.02
CA TYR A 33 22.78 -9.76 -9.86
C TYR A 33 22.10 -10.13 -11.17
N ARG A 34 22.70 -9.84 -12.34
CA ARG A 34 22.04 -10.01 -13.65
C ARG A 34 21.42 -11.39 -13.87
N SER A 35 22.19 -12.45 -13.63
CA SER A 35 21.71 -13.83 -13.80
C SER A 35 20.64 -14.19 -12.77
N LEU A 36 20.84 -13.80 -11.51
CA LEU A 36 19.87 -14.02 -10.43
C LEU A 36 18.53 -13.33 -10.72
N ARG A 37 18.56 -12.06 -11.17
CA ARG A 37 17.36 -11.32 -11.52
C ARG A 37 16.56 -11.99 -12.62
N GLN A 38 17.22 -12.52 -13.65
CA GLN A 38 16.53 -13.28 -14.71
C GLN A 38 15.86 -14.54 -14.17
N THR A 39 16.53 -15.27 -13.28
CA THR A 39 15.96 -16.46 -12.63
C THR A 39 14.75 -16.09 -11.76
N TRP A 40 14.87 -15.06 -10.91
CA TRP A 40 13.78 -14.63 -10.04
C TRP A 40 12.56 -14.14 -10.84
N LEU A 41 12.76 -13.40 -11.93
CA LEU A 41 11.65 -12.96 -12.79
C LEU A 41 10.95 -14.13 -13.48
N LYS A 42 11.70 -15.14 -13.94
CA LYS A 42 11.13 -16.35 -14.55
C LYS A 42 10.32 -17.14 -13.53
N GLU A 43 10.84 -17.30 -12.32
CA GLU A 43 10.15 -17.99 -11.23
C GLU A 43 8.91 -17.23 -10.76
N ALA A 44 9.03 -15.91 -10.62
CA ALA A 44 7.89 -15.04 -10.31
C ALA A 44 6.79 -15.25 -11.34
N GLU A 45 7.11 -15.27 -12.64
CA GLU A 45 6.14 -15.47 -13.71
C GLU A 45 5.45 -16.83 -13.66
N ALA A 46 6.18 -17.90 -13.34
CA ALA A 46 5.59 -19.22 -13.13
C ALA A 46 4.60 -19.27 -11.95
N LEU A 47 4.77 -18.39 -10.96
CA LEU A 47 3.90 -18.26 -9.79
C LEU A 47 2.73 -17.28 -10.00
N LYS A 48 2.56 -16.71 -11.20
CA LYS A 48 1.45 -15.79 -11.48
C LYS A 48 0.11 -16.48 -11.25
N PRO A 49 -0.73 -16.03 -10.30
CA PRO A 49 -1.98 -16.71 -10.03
C PRO A 49 -2.99 -16.43 -11.14
N VAL A 50 -3.77 -17.46 -11.49
CA VAL A 50 -5.03 -17.28 -12.21
C VAL A 50 -6.06 -16.72 -11.24
N LEU A 51 -6.64 -15.57 -11.58
CA LEU A 51 -7.67 -14.93 -10.76
C LEU A 51 -8.98 -15.71 -10.83
N SER A 52 -9.63 -15.87 -9.69
CA SER A 52 -10.98 -16.40 -9.60
C SER A 52 -11.99 -15.31 -9.96
N GLU A 53 -13.00 -15.66 -10.77
CA GLU A 53 -14.06 -14.73 -11.17
C GLU A 53 -15.38 -15.04 -10.46
N THR A 54 -16.11 -14.00 -10.08
CA THR A 54 -17.47 -14.13 -9.53
C THR A 54 -18.37 -13.04 -10.11
N VAL A 55 -19.49 -13.45 -10.71
CA VAL A 55 -20.48 -12.49 -11.23
C VAL A 55 -21.33 -11.96 -10.07
N LYS A 56 -21.32 -10.65 -9.90
CA LYS A 56 -22.12 -9.90 -8.93
C LYS A 56 -23.18 -9.08 -9.65
N ARG A 57 -24.32 -8.89 -8.99
CA ARG A 57 -25.46 -8.12 -9.49
C ARG A 57 -25.83 -7.06 -8.44
N PRO A 58 -26.28 -5.88 -8.88
CA PRO A 58 -26.74 -4.85 -7.95
C PRO A 58 -27.93 -5.37 -7.12
N LEU A 59 -27.95 -5.01 -5.84
CA LEU A 59 -29.00 -5.42 -4.91
C LEU A 59 -30.14 -4.40 -4.90
N ASN A 60 -29.82 -3.10 -4.92
CA ASN A 60 -30.79 -2.03 -4.78
C ASN A 60 -30.46 -0.84 -5.70
N LEU A 61 -31.49 -0.07 -6.03
CA LEU A 61 -31.33 1.33 -6.39
C LEU A 61 -31.26 2.17 -5.13
N VAL A 62 -30.31 3.09 -5.07
CA VAL A 62 -30.12 3.99 -3.93
C VAL A 62 -30.18 5.46 -4.34
N GLN A 63 -30.50 6.31 -3.38
CA GLN A 63 -30.34 7.76 -3.47
C GLN A 63 -29.33 8.23 -2.43
N LEU A 64 -28.61 9.32 -2.74
CA LEU A 64 -27.67 9.91 -1.79
C LEU A 64 -28.36 10.97 -0.96
N VAL A 65 -28.25 10.84 0.35
CA VAL A 65 -28.75 11.81 1.33
C VAL A 65 -27.58 12.38 2.12
N LYS A 66 -27.70 13.67 2.46
CA LYS A 66 -26.75 14.30 3.39
C LYS A 66 -27.04 13.80 4.79
N ASP A 67 -26.00 13.36 5.48
CA ASP A 67 -26.07 12.88 6.87
C ASP A 67 -24.76 13.22 7.57
N GLN A 68 -24.81 14.08 8.60
CA GLN A 68 -23.63 14.53 9.34
C GLN A 68 -22.96 13.40 10.15
N HIS A 69 -23.67 12.30 10.40
CA HIS A 69 -23.11 11.14 11.09
C HIS A 69 -22.51 10.13 10.12
N ALA A 70 -22.85 10.19 8.84
CA ALA A 70 -22.27 9.36 7.80
C ALA A 70 -20.86 9.82 7.41
N PHE A 71 -20.04 8.88 6.95
CA PHE A 71 -18.69 9.17 6.52
C PHE A 71 -18.68 10.24 5.41
N GLN A 72 -17.92 11.31 5.63
CA GLN A 72 -17.81 12.44 4.70
C GLN A 72 -19.16 13.10 4.36
N GLY A 73 -20.15 12.96 5.25
CA GLY A 73 -21.43 13.67 5.16
C GLY A 73 -22.46 13.04 4.21
N TRP A 74 -22.20 11.86 3.65
CA TRP A 74 -23.08 11.24 2.65
C TRP A 74 -23.42 9.79 2.96
N LYS A 75 -24.71 9.47 2.84
CA LYS A 75 -25.25 8.14 3.03
C LYS A 75 -26.03 7.71 1.79
N ALA A 76 -25.91 6.44 1.43
CA ALA A 76 -26.76 5.82 0.43
C ALA A 76 -27.99 5.18 1.11
N GLU A 77 -29.19 5.57 0.69
CA GLU A 77 -30.44 5.01 1.19
C GLU A 77 -31.19 4.28 0.08
N ASN A 78 -31.80 3.14 0.41
CA ASN A 78 -32.60 2.37 -0.55
C ASN A 78 -33.74 3.22 -1.09
N ALA A 79 -33.77 3.36 -2.42
CA ALA A 79 -34.78 4.13 -3.13
C ALA A 79 -35.81 3.20 -3.80
N ALA A 80 -35.35 2.12 -4.44
CA ALA A 80 -36.22 1.19 -5.15
C ALA A 80 -35.56 -0.19 -5.36
N SER A 81 -36.38 -1.18 -5.75
CA SER A 81 -35.92 -2.50 -6.16
C SER A 81 -35.27 -2.47 -7.54
N VAL A 82 -34.25 -3.29 -7.73
CA VAL A 82 -33.58 -3.44 -9.04
C VAL A 82 -34.44 -4.18 -10.08
N ASN A 83 -35.54 -4.83 -9.67
CA ASN A 83 -36.40 -5.55 -10.62
C ASN A 83 -37.18 -4.59 -11.54
N ASP A 84 -37.63 -3.46 -10.99
CA ASP A 84 -38.36 -2.45 -11.75
C ASP A 84 -37.41 -1.68 -12.68
N PHE A 85 -36.17 -1.47 -12.22
CA PHE A 85 -35.09 -0.85 -13.00
C PHE A 85 -34.91 -1.51 -14.37
N TYR A 86 -34.83 -2.85 -14.42
CA TYR A 86 -34.56 -3.58 -15.67
C TYR A 86 -35.69 -3.57 -16.69
N ASN A 87 -36.87 -3.11 -16.29
CA ASN A 87 -38.07 -3.08 -17.12
C ASN A 87 -38.55 -1.66 -17.45
N THR A 88 -37.88 -0.66 -16.90
CA THR A 88 -38.26 0.75 -17.05
C THR A 88 -37.39 1.42 -18.11
N SER A 89 -38.00 2.32 -18.89
CA SER A 89 -37.29 3.21 -19.82
C SER A 89 -36.15 3.94 -19.11
N ILE A 90 -34.92 3.84 -19.63
CA ILE A 90 -33.79 4.56 -19.04
C ILE A 90 -33.92 6.08 -19.20
N LYS A 91 -34.68 6.54 -20.21
CA LYS A 91 -34.98 7.96 -20.42
C LYS A 91 -35.84 8.56 -19.31
N LYS A 92 -36.77 7.77 -18.76
CA LYS A 92 -37.62 8.17 -17.62
C LYS A 92 -36.84 8.20 -16.31
N GLN A 93 -35.78 7.38 -16.22
CA GLN A 93 -34.95 7.28 -15.03
C GLN A 93 -33.86 8.37 -15.02
N ASN A 94 -33.31 8.71 -16.20
CA ASN A 94 -32.25 9.70 -16.45
C ASN A 94 -30.91 9.41 -15.74
N THR A 95 -30.94 9.27 -14.41
CA THR A 95 -29.80 8.91 -13.56
C THR A 95 -30.23 7.88 -12.54
N VAL A 96 -29.42 6.83 -12.38
CA VAL A 96 -29.60 5.81 -11.34
C VAL A 96 -28.30 5.58 -10.60
N ILE A 97 -28.40 5.18 -9.32
CA ILE A 97 -27.25 4.72 -8.53
C ILE A 97 -27.56 3.30 -8.07
N LEU A 98 -26.68 2.38 -8.44
CA LEU A 98 -26.75 0.97 -8.09
C LEU A 98 -25.87 0.71 -6.87
N ASP A 99 -26.41 0.03 -5.87
CA ASP A 99 -25.64 -0.51 -4.74
C ASP A 99 -25.49 -2.03 -4.89
N PHE A 100 -24.26 -2.51 -4.96
CA PHE A 100 -23.95 -3.95 -5.02
C PHE A 100 -23.88 -4.61 -3.63
N GLY A 101 -23.95 -3.82 -2.55
CA GLY A 101 -23.95 -4.28 -1.16
C GLY A 101 -22.58 -4.67 -0.61
N GLU A 102 -21.54 -4.72 -1.45
CA GLU A 102 -20.16 -4.97 -1.04
C GLU A 102 -19.19 -4.25 -1.98
N HIS A 103 -17.97 -3.98 -1.49
CA HIS A 103 -16.86 -3.55 -2.34
C HIS A 103 -16.41 -4.69 -3.26
N MET A 104 -16.13 -4.38 -4.52
CA MET A 104 -15.69 -5.33 -5.53
C MET A 104 -14.61 -4.73 -6.43
N THR A 105 -13.68 -5.58 -6.87
CA THR A 105 -12.63 -5.27 -7.84
C THR A 105 -12.81 -6.14 -9.08
N GLY A 106 -12.93 -5.57 -10.27
CA GLY A 106 -13.30 -6.35 -11.45
C GLY A 106 -13.80 -5.54 -12.64
N TYR A 107 -14.63 -6.16 -13.48
CA TYR A 107 -15.07 -5.58 -14.75
C TYR A 107 -16.59 -5.38 -14.78
N PHE A 108 -17.02 -4.19 -15.19
CA PHE A 108 -18.44 -3.83 -15.28
C PHE A 108 -19.01 -4.07 -16.68
N SER A 109 -20.24 -4.56 -16.74
CA SER A 109 -20.99 -4.69 -17.99
C SER A 109 -22.48 -4.47 -17.78
N PHE A 110 -23.15 -3.97 -18.81
CA PHE A 110 -24.60 -3.81 -18.83
C PHE A 110 -25.15 -4.05 -20.23
N SER A 111 -26.39 -4.54 -20.30
CA SER A 111 -27.08 -4.82 -21.55
C SER A 111 -28.19 -3.80 -21.80
N LEU A 112 -28.35 -3.40 -23.06
CA LEU A 112 -29.41 -2.53 -23.53
C LEU A 112 -30.38 -3.31 -24.42
N ALA A 113 -31.67 -3.04 -24.25
CA ALA A 113 -32.73 -3.60 -25.07
C ALA A 113 -33.72 -2.52 -25.50
N SER A 114 -34.20 -2.59 -26.74
CA SER A 114 -35.25 -1.71 -27.24
C SER A 114 -36.58 -1.98 -26.54
N LEU A 115 -37.33 -0.91 -26.27
CA LEU A 115 -38.71 -0.97 -25.78
C LEU A 115 -39.70 -0.64 -26.90
N SER A 116 -39.41 0.39 -27.70
CA SER A 116 -40.25 0.81 -28.82
C SER A 116 -39.48 1.70 -29.80
N GLY A 117 -40.01 1.86 -31.02
CA GLY A 117 -39.34 2.62 -32.07
C GLY A 117 -38.09 1.94 -32.62
N THR A 118 -37.43 2.60 -33.58
CA THR A 118 -36.22 2.12 -34.24
C THR A 118 -35.00 2.85 -33.67
N PRO A 119 -33.99 2.16 -33.11
CA PRO A 119 -32.73 2.77 -32.69
C PRO A 119 -32.03 3.47 -33.86
N ASP A 120 -32.30 4.76 -34.02
CA ASP A 120 -31.91 5.59 -35.17
C ASP A 120 -30.68 6.46 -34.90
N ALA A 121 -30.17 6.43 -33.67
CA ALA A 121 -28.98 7.16 -33.26
C ALA A 121 -28.24 6.44 -32.11
N PRO A 122 -26.93 6.69 -31.95
CA PRO A 122 -26.17 6.25 -30.79
C PRO A 122 -26.73 6.82 -29.48
N VAL A 123 -26.45 6.14 -28.38
CA VAL A 123 -26.75 6.62 -27.02
C VAL A 123 -25.47 6.87 -26.25
N ARG A 124 -25.46 7.89 -25.40
CA ARG A 124 -24.28 8.30 -24.64
C ARG A 124 -24.55 8.19 -23.15
N PHE A 125 -23.64 7.56 -22.42
CA PHE A 125 -23.72 7.43 -20.97
C PHE A 125 -22.49 8.05 -20.29
N LYS A 126 -22.69 8.55 -19.08
CA LYS A 126 -21.64 8.76 -18.10
C LYS A 126 -21.80 7.74 -16.98
N LEU A 127 -20.73 7.03 -16.67
CA LEU A 127 -20.64 6.05 -15.59
C LEU A 127 -19.71 6.61 -14.51
N THR A 128 -20.04 6.43 -13.24
CA THR A 128 -19.15 6.75 -12.13
C THR A 128 -19.12 5.59 -11.16
N PHE A 129 -17.93 5.07 -10.89
CA PHE A 129 -17.67 3.93 -10.01
C PHE A 129 -17.06 4.45 -8.71
N ALA A 130 -17.69 4.12 -7.58
CA ALA A 130 -17.34 4.66 -6.27
C ALA A 130 -17.21 3.56 -5.22
N GLU A 131 -16.19 3.65 -4.37
CA GLU A 131 -16.03 2.80 -3.19
C GLU A 131 -16.93 3.29 -2.04
N VAL A 132 -17.08 4.62 -1.88
CA VAL A 132 -17.94 5.24 -0.85
C VAL A 132 -18.97 6.22 -1.44
N PRO A 133 -20.12 6.46 -0.78
CA PRO A 133 -21.17 7.35 -1.30
C PRO A 133 -20.70 8.78 -1.63
N ALA A 134 -19.77 9.32 -0.83
CA ALA A 134 -19.24 10.67 -1.00
C ALA A 134 -18.51 10.88 -2.33
N GLU A 135 -17.92 9.84 -2.93
CA GLU A 135 -17.30 9.93 -4.26
C GLU A 135 -18.33 10.26 -5.34
N ILE A 136 -19.54 9.71 -5.26
CA ILE A 136 -20.62 10.01 -6.20
C ILE A 136 -21.16 11.43 -6.00
N ALA A 137 -21.25 11.86 -4.74
CA ALA A 137 -21.79 13.18 -4.40
C ALA A 137 -20.82 14.35 -4.68
N THR A 138 -19.53 14.05 -4.84
CA THR A 138 -18.49 15.06 -5.04
C THR A 138 -18.19 15.25 -6.52
N PRO A 139 -18.36 16.46 -7.08
CA PRO A 139 -17.91 16.74 -8.44
C PRO A 139 -16.40 16.55 -8.58
N TYR A 140 -15.98 15.77 -9.56
CA TYR A 140 -14.55 15.53 -9.83
C TYR A 140 -13.86 16.71 -10.50
N ASP A 141 -14.62 17.61 -11.12
CA ASP A 141 -14.11 18.72 -11.91
C ASP A 141 -14.67 20.08 -11.43
N PRO A 142 -13.86 21.17 -11.42
CA PRO A 142 -12.42 21.19 -11.72
C PRO A 142 -11.61 20.39 -10.70
N TYR A 143 -10.68 19.56 -11.19
CA TYR A 143 -9.93 18.62 -10.37
C TYR A 143 -8.95 19.32 -9.42
N LYS A 144 -8.95 18.91 -8.15
CA LYS A 144 -8.20 19.55 -7.06
C LYS A 144 -7.08 18.70 -6.47
N GLY A 145 -6.99 17.42 -6.83
CA GLY A 145 -6.03 16.50 -6.23
C GLY A 145 -4.63 16.62 -6.83
N GLU A 146 -3.64 16.08 -6.12
CA GLU A 146 -2.23 16.10 -6.56
C GLU A 146 -1.85 14.91 -7.44
N LEU A 147 -2.48 13.76 -7.22
CA LEU A 147 -2.28 12.59 -8.09
C LEU A 147 -3.02 12.78 -9.42
N SER A 148 -2.81 11.88 -10.38
CA SER A 148 -3.51 11.98 -11.66
C SER A 148 -5.03 11.84 -11.50
N ARG A 149 -5.78 12.81 -12.07
CA ARG A 149 -7.25 12.77 -12.23
C ARG A 149 -7.76 11.46 -12.85
N ALA A 150 -6.92 10.81 -13.66
CA ALA A 150 -7.26 9.56 -14.34
C ALA A 150 -7.45 8.37 -13.38
N TRP A 151 -7.03 8.48 -12.11
CA TRP A 151 -7.34 7.48 -11.10
C TRP A 151 -8.81 7.46 -10.70
N LEU A 152 -9.50 8.60 -10.79
CA LEU A 152 -10.94 8.62 -10.60
C LEU A 152 -11.60 7.77 -11.70
N GLN A 153 -12.61 7.01 -11.30
CA GLN A 153 -13.25 6.02 -12.17
C GLN A 153 -14.57 6.57 -12.67
N ASP A 154 -14.50 7.52 -13.61
CA ASP A 154 -15.64 7.99 -14.40
C ASP A 154 -15.39 7.78 -15.89
N GLU A 155 -16.33 7.12 -16.54
CA GLU A 155 -16.23 6.75 -17.96
C GLU A 155 -17.35 7.43 -18.73
N THR A 156 -17.03 8.04 -19.87
CA THR A 156 -18.05 8.54 -20.82
C THR A 156 -18.01 7.68 -22.06
N ILE A 157 -19.10 6.97 -22.34
CA ILE A 157 -19.17 6.00 -23.42
C ILE A 157 -20.27 6.36 -24.42
N THR A 158 -20.02 6.07 -25.69
CA THR A 158 -21.02 6.12 -26.77
C THR A 158 -21.28 4.69 -27.24
N VAL A 159 -22.54 4.29 -27.23
CA VAL A 159 -23.00 2.97 -27.66
C VAL A 159 -23.68 3.13 -29.01
N MET A 160 -23.12 2.48 -30.02
CA MET A 160 -23.55 2.67 -31.42
C MET A 160 -24.84 1.94 -31.75
N ASP A 161 -25.04 0.74 -31.20
CA ASP A 161 -26.11 -0.17 -31.60
C ASP A 161 -26.92 -0.65 -30.38
N ILE A 162 -28.23 -0.82 -30.57
CA ILE A 162 -29.15 -1.41 -29.58
C ILE A 162 -30.03 -2.44 -30.32
N PRO A 163 -30.22 -3.65 -29.79
CA PRO A 163 -29.73 -4.17 -28.51
C PRO A 163 -28.24 -4.51 -28.54
N THR A 164 -27.57 -4.35 -27.40
CA THR A 164 -26.16 -4.74 -27.25
C THR A 164 -25.80 -4.98 -25.78
N THR A 165 -24.63 -5.58 -25.55
CA THR A 165 -24.00 -5.65 -24.22
C THR A 165 -22.70 -4.87 -24.22
N VAL A 166 -22.68 -3.81 -23.41
CA VAL A 166 -21.51 -2.96 -23.21
C VAL A 166 -20.61 -3.57 -22.14
N ARG A 167 -19.31 -3.63 -22.41
CA ARG A 167 -18.29 -4.08 -21.45
C ARG A 167 -17.26 -2.99 -21.26
N ILE A 168 -17.01 -2.60 -20.01
CA ILE A 168 -15.96 -1.66 -19.66
C ILE A 168 -14.65 -2.43 -19.52
N SER A 169 -13.67 -2.10 -20.36
CA SER A 169 -12.39 -2.82 -20.42
C SER A 169 -11.47 -2.51 -19.23
N ARG A 170 -11.58 -1.31 -18.65
CA ARG A 170 -10.84 -0.91 -17.45
C ARG A 170 -11.37 -1.68 -16.25
N ARG A 171 -10.47 -2.35 -15.50
CA ARG A 171 -10.80 -2.92 -14.18
C ARG A 171 -11.17 -1.79 -13.23
N MET A 172 -12.29 -1.90 -12.54
CA MET A 172 -12.79 -0.94 -11.56
C MET A 172 -12.70 -1.52 -10.14
N ALA A 173 -12.64 -0.65 -9.14
CA ALA A 173 -12.86 -1.00 -7.73
C ALA A 173 -13.98 -0.11 -7.16
N CYS A 174 -15.09 -0.71 -6.74
CA CYS A 174 -16.26 0.03 -6.30
C CYS A 174 -17.26 -0.85 -5.55
N ARG A 175 -18.15 -0.20 -4.79
CA ARG A 175 -19.44 -0.76 -4.34
C ARG A 175 -20.62 -0.16 -5.12
N TYR A 176 -20.52 1.13 -5.45
CA TYR A 176 -21.59 1.88 -6.08
C TYR A 176 -21.28 2.22 -7.53
N VAL A 177 -22.31 2.18 -8.38
CA VAL A 177 -22.21 2.58 -9.79
C VAL A 177 -23.33 3.57 -10.11
N LYS A 178 -22.97 4.81 -10.45
CA LYS A 178 -23.89 5.81 -11.01
C LYS A 178 -23.91 5.66 -12.53
N ILE A 179 -25.11 5.60 -13.11
CA ILE A 179 -25.33 5.56 -14.56
C ILE A 179 -26.19 6.76 -14.95
N GLU A 180 -25.68 7.60 -15.83
CA GLU A 180 -26.34 8.81 -16.32
C GLU A 180 -26.52 8.71 -17.84
N LEU A 181 -27.76 8.88 -18.32
CA LEU A 181 -28.03 9.03 -19.75
C LEU A 181 -27.72 10.47 -20.17
N VAL A 182 -26.70 10.65 -21.00
CA VAL A 182 -26.23 11.96 -21.45
C VAL A 182 -26.86 12.36 -22.79
N GLY A 183 -27.16 11.40 -23.65
CA GLY A 183 -27.75 11.68 -24.95
C GLY A 183 -28.43 10.46 -25.57
N SER A 184 -29.57 10.68 -26.22
CA SER A 184 -30.32 9.70 -27.01
C SER A 184 -31.27 10.41 -27.96
N SER A 185 -31.60 9.80 -29.10
CA SER A 185 -32.68 10.28 -29.98
C SER A 185 -34.03 10.26 -29.27
N GLN A 186 -34.95 11.15 -29.65
CA GLN A 186 -36.33 11.15 -29.14
C GLN A 186 -37.24 10.08 -29.76
N TYR A 187 -36.83 9.46 -30.88
CA TYR A 187 -37.71 8.63 -31.73
C TYR A 187 -37.77 7.14 -31.37
N PHE A 188 -36.99 6.68 -30.39
CA PHE A 188 -37.07 5.30 -29.89
C PHE A 188 -36.91 5.25 -28.38
N ASP A 189 -37.45 4.23 -27.72
CA ASP A 189 -37.31 4.01 -26.28
C ASP A 189 -36.56 2.70 -26.01
N PHE A 190 -35.85 2.64 -24.90
CA PHE A 190 -34.96 1.54 -24.55
C PHE A 190 -34.74 1.47 -23.04
N LYS A 191 -34.22 0.33 -22.58
CA LYS A 191 -33.95 0.05 -21.17
C LYS A 191 -32.59 -0.59 -20.97
N ILE A 192 -32.08 -0.50 -19.75
CA ILE A 192 -31.02 -1.38 -19.29
C ILE A 192 -31.69 -2.70 -18.90
N SER A 193 -31.35 -3.80 -19.54
CA SER A 193 -31.99 -5.11 -19.33
C SER A 193 -31.20 -6.04 -18.42
N ASP A 194 -29.90 -5.77 -18.21
CA ASP A 194 -29.03 -6.57 -17.36
C ASP A 194 -27.86 -5.71 -16.87
N VAL A 195 -27.42 -5.91 -15.62
CA VAL A 195 -26.18 -5.33 -15.08
C VAL A 195 -25.39 -6.41 -14.35
N LYS A 196 -24.09 -6.46 -14.63
CA LYS A 196 -23.15 -7.41 -14.03
C LYS A 196 -21.83 -6.74 -13.68
N PHE A 197 -21.25 -7.17 -12.57
CA PHE A 197 -19.87 -6.87 -12.21
C PHE A 197 -19.13 -8.21 -12.03
N THR A 198 -18.15 -8.49 -12.89
CA THR A 198 -17.32 -9.69 -12.76
C THR A 198 -16.16 -9.38 -11.83
N ALA A 199 -16.31 -9.72 -10.55
CA ALA A 199 -15.30 -9.50 -9.51
C ALA A 199 -14.17 -10.53 -9.62
N VAL A 200 -12.93 -10.10 -9.38
CA VAL A 200 -11.71 -10.90 -9.55
C VAL A 200 -10.76 -10.78 -8.36
N ASN A 201 -10.12 -11.89 -7.95
CA ASN A 201 -9.05 -11.92 -6.94
C ASN A 201 -8.28 -13.25 -6.97
N SER A 202 -7.18 -13.37 -6.23
CA SER A 202 -6.37 -14.59 -6.12
C SER A 202 -6.51 -15.33 -4.78
N ALA A 203 -7.42 -14.90 -3.90
CA ALA A 203 -7.64 -15.50 -2.59
C ALA A 203 -8.58 -16.72 -2.70
N LYS A 204 -8.01 -17.92 -2.80
CA LYS A 204 -8.75 -19.18 -3.04
C LYS A 204 -9.22 -19.89 -1.77
N THR A 205 -8.48 -19.74 -0.68
CA THR A 205 -8.75 -20.46 0.58
C THR A 205 -9.80 -19.72 1.41
N ILE A 206 -10.60 -20.43 2.19
CA ILE A 206 -11.46 -19.81 3.20
C ILE A 206 -10.70 -19.83 4.54
N PRO A 207 -10.43 -18.66 5.16
CA PRO A 207 -9.79 -18.61 6.48
C PRO A 207 -10.63 -19.32 7.55
N PRO A 208 -10.01 -19.95 8.56
CA PRO A 208 -10.75 -20.61 9.63
C PRO A 208 -11.62 -19.61 10.40
N ALA A 209 -12.76 -20.09 10.89
CA ALA A 209 -13.63 -19.29 11.76
C ALA A 209 -12.93 -18.94 13.08
N LEU A 210 -13.21 -17.75 13.61
CA LEU A 210 -12.77 -17.35 14.95
C LEU A 210 -13.52 -18.16 16.04
N ALA A 211 -12.99 -18.16 17.26
CA ALA A 211 -13.63 -18.82 18.39
C ALA A 211 -15.08 -18.34 18.58
N ARG A 212 -15.97 -19.24 18.98
CA ARG A 212 -17.41 -18.95 19.14
C ARG A 212 -17.65 -17.79 20.12
N SER A 213 -16.82 -17.69 21.17
CA SER A 213 -16.81 -16.64 22.20
C SER A 213 -16.39 -15.25 21.70
N THR A 214 -15.75 -15.16 20.52
CA THR A 214 -15.25 -13.88 20.00
C THR A 214 -16.41 -12.89 19.85
N SER A 215 -16.21 -11.68 20.37
CA SER A 215 -17.21 -10.60 20.31
C SER A 215 -17.61 -10.27 18.86
N SER A 216 -18.84 -9.79 18.67
CA SER A 216 -19.35 -9.39 17.35
C SER A 216 -18.49 -8.29 16.71
N MET A 217 -18.06 -7.29 17.48
CA MET A 217 -17.19 -6.22 17.00
C MET A 217 -15.88 -6.77 16.41
N ILE A 218 -15.19 -7.67 17.14
CA ILE A 218 -13.94 -8.27 16.65
C ILE A 218 -14.18 -9.17 15.43
N LYS A 219 -15.27 -9.94 15.39
CA LYS A 219 -15.66 -10.73 14.21
C LYS A 219 -15.89 -9.84 12.99
N ASN A 220 -16.53 -8.68 13.16
CA ASN A 220 -16.79 -7.75 12.08
C ASN A 220 -15.50 -7.08 11.58
N ILE A 221 -14.61 -6.68 12.51
CA ILE A 221 -13.30 -6.12 12.16
C ILE A 221 -12.47 -7.14 11.36
N ASP A 222 -12.41 -8.39 11.81
CA ASP A 222 -11.73 -9.46 11.08
C ASP A 222 -12.37 -9.68 9.71
N SER A 223 -13.70 -9.73 9.61
CA SER A 223 -14.40 -9.93 8.33
C SER A 223 -14.09 -8.82 7.31
N ILE A 224 -14.12 -7.55 7.73
CA ILE A 224 -13.80 -6.42 6.84
C ILE A 224 -12.31 -6.41 6.49
N GLY A 225 -11.44 -6.76 7.43
CA GLY A 225 -10.01 -6.94 7.15
C GLY A 225 -9.77 -8.03 6.10
N LEU A 226 -10.44 -9.18 6.22
CA LEU A 226 -10.36 -10.26 5.23
C LEU A 226 -10.87 -9.83 3.86
N LYS A 227 -11.97 -9.07 3.80
CA LYS A 227 -12.46 -8.49 2.53
C LYS A 227 -11.43 -7.55 1.92
N THR A 228 -10.86 -6.66 2.71
CA THR A 228 -9.82 -5.70 2.26
C THR A 228 -8.64 -6.44 1.65
N LEU A 229 -8.08 -7.42 2.37
CA LEU A 229 -6.97 -8.22 1.88
C LEU A 229 -7.33 -9.00 0.60
N LYS A 230 -8.50 -9.62 0.56
CA LYS A 230 -8.99 -10.38 -0.61
C LYS A 230 -9.08 -9.52 -1.86
N GLU A 231 -9.57 -8.28 -1.74
CA GLU A 231 -9.70 -7.35 -2.87
C GLU A 231 -8.33 -6.85 -3.37
N CYS A 232 -7.36 -6.67 -2.47
CA CYS A 232 -5.97 -6.31 -2.77
C CYS A 232 -5.11 -7.47 -3.29
N MET A 233 -5.49 -8.72 -3.01
CA MET A 233 -4.84 -9.92 -3.54
C MET A 233 -5.22 -10.18 -5.00
N GLN A 234 -4.39 -9.70 -5.92
CA GLN A 234 -4.54 -9.85 -7.36
C GLN A 234 -3.42 -10.75 -7.90
N THR A 235 -2.81 -10.41 -9.04
CA THR A 235 -1.62 -11.13 -9.56
C THR A 235 -0.35 -10.79 -8.78
N VAL A 236 -0.39 -9.70 -8.01
CA VAL A 236 0.51 -9.33 -6.92
C VAL A 236 -0.33 -8.90 -5.72
N TYR A 237 0.32 -8.61 -4.61
CA TYR A 237 -0.27 -7.77 -3.57
C TYR A 237 -0.34 -6.33 -4.08
N GLU A 238 -1.54 -5.83 -4.32
CA GLU A 238 -1.78 -4.44 -4.66
C GLU A 238 -2.07 -3.65 -3.38
N ASP A 239 -1.42 -2.49 -3.22
CA ASP A 239 -1.70 -1.54 -2.14
C ASP A 239 -3.20 -1.20 -2.04
N GLY A 240 -3.80 -0.83 -3.17
CA GLY A 240 -5.24 -0.60 -3.31
C GLY A 240 -5.74 -0.85 -4.74
N PRO A 241 -6.92 -1.47 -4.92
CA PRO A 241 -7.40 -1.92 -6.22
C PRO A 241 -7.97 -0.79 -7.09
N LYS A 242 -8.44 0.31 -6.48
CA LYS A 242 -8.76 1.54 -7.21
C LYS A 242 -7.47 2.20 -7.68
N ARG A 243 -6.55 2.39 -6.73
CA ARG A 243 -5.28 3.09 -6.82
C ARG A 243 -4.38 2.62 -5.66
N ASP A 244 -3.06 2.45 -5.83
CA ASP A 244 -2.29 2.63 -7.08
C ASP A 244 -2.25 1.39 -7.98
N ARG A 245 -2.82 0.26 -7.52
CA ARG A 245 -2.78 -1.06 -8.19
C ARG A 245 -1.35 -1.58 -8.33
N ARG A 246 -0.52 -1.36 -7.31
CA ARG A 246 0.92 -1.62 -7.37
C ARG A 246 1.41 -2.42 -6.18
N LEU A 247 2.52 -3.11 -6.40
CA LEU A 247 3.24 -3.78 -5.35
C LEU A 247 4.21 -2.79 -4.69
N TRP A 248 3.91 -2.40 -3.45
CA TRP A 248 4.77 -1.59 -2.58
C TRP A 248 5.36 -2.47 -1.47
N ILE A 249 6.63 -2.26 -1.09
CA ILE A 249 7.28 -3.14 -0.09
C ILE A 249 6.66 -2.99 1.31
N GLY A 250 6.32 -1.76 1.72
CA GLY A 250 5.70 -1.51 3.01
C GLY A 250 4.36 -2.23 3.16
N ASP A 251 3.53 -2.17 2.12
CA ASP A 251 2.24 -2.85 2.01
C ASP A 251 2.41 -4.36 1.96
N LEU A 252 3.32 -4.86 1.10
CA LEU A 252 3.69 -6.28 1.03
C LEU A 252 4.00 -6.87 2.41
N TYR A 253 4.77 -6.16 3.24
CA TYR A 253 5.09 -6.65 4.58
C TYR A 253 3.81 -6.92 5.39
N LEU A 254 2.92 -5.93 5.46
CA LEU A 254 1.69 -6.00 6.24
C LEU A 254 0.66 -6.98 5.66
N GLU A 255 0.53 -7.03 4.34
CA GLU A 255 -0.30 -8.00 3.62
C GLU A 255 0.18 -9.43 3.82
N SER A 256 1.50 -9.65 3.80
CA SER A 256 2.08 -10.99 4.01
C SER A 256 1.79 -11.51 5.42
N LEU A 257 1.83 -10.63 6.44
CA LEU A 257 1.46 -10.98 7.81
C LEU A 257 -0.02 -11.37 7.91
N ALA A 258 -0.92 -10.56 7.32
CA ALA A 258 -2.34 -10.86 7.34
C ALA A 258 -2.66 -12.15 6.56
N ASN A 259 -2.06 -12.35 5.39
CA ASN A 259 -2.21 -13.56 4.57
C ASN A 259 -1.74 -14.82 5.29
N ALA A 260 -0.58 -14.79 5.96
CA ALA A 260 -0.02 -15.94 6.66
C ALA A 260 -0.96 -16.52 7.74
N TYR A 261 -1.81 -15.67 8.33
CA TYR A 261 -2.79 -16.07 9.34
C TYR A 261 -4.22 -16.22 8.80
N SER A 262 -4.45 -15.99 7.50
CA SER A 262 -5.78 -16.06 6.86
C SER A 262 -5.81 -16.98 5.64
N PHE A 263 -5.60 -16.43 4.44
CA PHE A 263 -5.73 -17.13 3.16
C PHE A 263 -4.57 -18.10 2.86
N LYS A 264 -3.41 -17.88 3.48
CA LYS A 264 -2.21 -18.70 3.34
C LYS A 264 -1.79 -18.92 1.88
N ASN A 265 -2.01 -17.93 1.02
CA ASN A 265 -1.49 -17.93 -0.34
C ASN A 265 -0.01 -17.52 -0.30
N HIS A 266 0.85 -18.44 0.12
CA HIS A 266 2.29 -18.17 0.27
C HIS A 266 3.00 -18.02 -1.08
N ASP A 267 2.47 -18.64 -2.15
CA ASP A 267 2.98 -18.48 -3.52
C ASP A 267 2.88 -17.03 -3.99
N LEU A 268 1.81 -16.31 -3.65
CA LEU A 268 1.69 -14.88 -3.95
C LEU A 268 2.74 -14.06 -3.19
N THR A 269 3.00 -14.38 -1.92
CA THR A 269 4.06 -13.73 -1.13
C THR A 269 5.44 -13.97 -1.76
N LYS A 270 5.73 -15.23 -2.14
CA LYS A 270 6.95 -15.62 -2.84
C LYS A 270 7.11 -14.86 -4.16
N ARG A 271 6.07 -14.82 -5.00
CA ARG A 271 6.06 -14.08 -6.27
C ARG A 271 6.40 -12.61 -6.05
N CYS A 272 5.81 -11.95 -5.06
CA CYS A 272 6.06 -10.54 -4.79
C CYS A 272 7.50 -10.28 -4.35
N LEU A 273 8.07 -11.13 -3.48
CA LEU A 273 9.48 -11.06 -3.09
C LEU A 273 10.41 -11.23 -4.30
N LEU A 274 10.15 -12.23 -5.15
CA LEU A 274 10.91 -12.49 -6.37
C LEU A 274 10.83 -11.33 -7.38
N LEU A 275 9.66 -10.71 -7.56
CA LEU A 275 9.49 -9.55 -8.44
C LEU A 275 10.34 -8.36 -7.97
N LEU A 276 10.28 -8.03 -6.68
CA LEU A 276 11.06 -6.92 -6.11
C LEU A 276 12.56 -7.18 -6.21
N ALA A 277 13.02 -8.40 -5.96
CA ALA A 277 14.43 -8.77 -6.14
C ALA A 277 14.82 -8.75 -7.63
N GLY A 278 13.98 -9.32 -8.50
CA GLY A 278 14.17 -9.40 -9.95
C GLY A 278 14.20 -8.05 -10.66
N LEU A 279 13.55 -7.04 -10.07
CA LEU A 279 13.49 -5.67 -10.57
C LEU A 279 14.32 -4.68 -9.75
N SER A 280 15.20 -5.17 -8.86
CA SER A 280 16.20 -4.34 -8.18
C SER A 280 17.17 -3.68 -9.17
N ASP A 281 17.80 -2.60 -8.73
CA ASP A 281 18.86 -1.93 -9.48
C ASP A 281 20.04 -2.90 -9.77
N PRO A 282 20.90 -2.60 -10.76
CA PRO A 282 22.06 -3.43 -11.10
C PRO A 282 22.99 -3.76 -9.92
N ASP A 283 23.08 -2.89 -8.93
CA ASP A 283 23.88 -3.09 -7.73
C ASP A 283 23.14 -3.82 -6.59
N GLY A 284 21.90 -4.24 -6.83
CA GLY A 284 21.03 -4.96 -5.90
C GLY A 284 20.21 -4.06 -4.96
N LYS A 285 20.23 -2.74 -5.14
CA LYS A 285 19.38 -1.81 -4.39
C LYS A 285 17.91 -2.02 -4.73
N LEU A 286 17.06 -2.19 -3.72
CA LEU A 286 15.63 -2.42 -3.92
C LEU A 286 14.87 -1.13 -4.22
N VAL A 287 14.01 -1.18 -5.24
CA VAL A 287 13.02 -0.13 -5.53
C VAL A 287 11.82 -0.27 -4.60
N GLY A 288 11.22 0.85 -4.21
CA GLY A 288 10.10 0.86 -3.26
C GLY A 288 8.79 0.30 -3.83
N THR A 289 8.63 0.36 -5.16
CA THR A 289 7.43 -0.14 -5.85
C THR A 289 7.74 -0.61 -7.27
N ILE A 290 6.94 -1.56 -7.75
CA ILE A 290 6.98 -2.10 -9.11
C ILE A 290 5.58 -2.10 -9.73
N LEU A 291 5.56 -2.11 -11.06
CA LEU A 291 4.35 -2.24 -11.88
C LEU A 291 4.42 -3.54 -12.66
N GLU A 292 3.30 -4.25 -12.79
CA GLU A 292 3.26 -5.52 -13.52
C GLU A 292 2.98 -5.35 -15.04
N SER A 293 2.28 -4.29 -15.43
CA SER A 293 1.80 -4.08 -16.81
C SER A 293 2.49 -2.89 -17.49
N PRO A 294 2.79 -2.95 -18.80
CA PRO A 294 2.51 -4.05 -19.74
C PRO A 294 3.45 -5.26 -19.57
N THR A 295 4.60 -5.06 -18.95
CA THR A 295 5.50 -6.11 -18.46
C THR A 295 6.03 -5.70 -17.09
N PRO A 296 6.46 -6.63 -16.22
CA PRO A 296 7.01 -6.27 -14.92
C PRO A 296 8.21 -5.31 -15.03
N HIS A 297 8.12 -4.15 -14.38
CA HIS A 297 9.18 -3.13 -14.39
C HIS A 297 9.19 -2.31 -13.10
N PRO A 298 10.36 -1.77 -12.69
CA PRO A 298 10.45 -0.91 -11.52
C PRO A 298 9.90 0.48 -11.80
N GLN A 299 9.40 1.15 -10.76
CA GLN A 299 9.31 2.60 -10.79
C GLN A 299 10.71 3.18 -10.56
N VAL A 300 11.42 3.41 -11.67
CA VAL A 300 12.82 3.86 -11.65
C VAL A 300 13.01 5.10 -10.77
N GLY A 301 14.00 5.06 -9.88
CA GLY A 301 14.34 6.16 -8.99
C GLY A 301 13.52 6.23 -7.70
N GLN A 302 12.45 5.43 -7.56
CA GLN A 302 11.60 5.44 -6.37
C GLN A 302 12.19 4.56 -5.26
N HIS A 303 13.08 5.13 -4.45
CA HIS A 303 13.79 4.39 -3.41
C HIS A 303 13.39 4.82 -2.00
N LEU A 304 12.87 3.87 -1.23
CA LEU A 304 12.46 4.07 0.15
C LEU A 304 13.32 3.22 1.08
N LEU A 305 14.03 3.86 2.00
CA LEU A 305 15.02 3.17 2.83
C LEU A 305 14.32 2.25 3.83
N ASP A 306 13.30 2.75 4.52
CA ASP A 306 12.46 1.99 5.44
C ASP A 306 11.80 0.79 4.74
N TYR A 307 11.35 0.95 3.50
CA TYR A 307 10.76 -0.13 2.71
C TYR A 307 11.80 -1.19 2.32
N SER A 308 12.99 -0.79 1.86
CA SER A 308 14.06 -1.75 1.55
C SER A 308 14.45 -2.59 2.77
N LEU A 309 14.37 -2.03 3.98
CA LEU A 309 14.62 -2.72 5.23
C LEU A 309 13.49 -3.70 5.56
N LEU A 310 12.23 -3.30 5.35
CA LEU A 310 11.07 -4.16 5.55
C LEU A 310 11.05 -5.37 4.60
N TYR A 311 11.64 -5.27 3.40
CA TYR A 311 11.83 -6.43 2.52
C TYR A 311 12.53 -7.60 3.24
N ASN A 312 13.60 -7.32 3.99
CA ASN A 312 14.33 -8.33 4.74
C ASN A 312 13.47 -8.95 5.84
N VAL A 313 12.65 -8.12 6.49
CA VAL A 313 11.72 -8.56 7.54
C VAL A 313 10.66 -9.48 6.92
N THR A 314 10.07 -9.09 5.79
CA THR A 314 9.13 -9.92 5.03
C THR A 314 9.75 -11.25 4.62
N LEU A 315 10.99 -11.27 4.14
CA LEU A 315 11.68 -12.52 3.76
C LEU A 315 11.87 -13.46 4.96
N LYS A 316 12.21 -12.92 6.13
CA LYS A 316 12.31 -13.69 7.38
C LYS A 316 10.96 -14.25 7.82
N GLU A 317 9.91 -13.45 7.77
CA GLU A 317 8.55 -13.90 8.11
C GLU A 317 8.08 -14.97 7.11
N TYR A 318 8.29 -14.77 5.81
CA TYR A 318 8.01 -15.77 4.77
C TYR A 318 8.67 -17.11 5.10
N LEU A 319 10.00 -17.12 5.33
CA LEU A 319 10.73 -18.34 5.68
C LEU A 319 10.18 -19.00 6.95
N THR A 320 9.85 -18.20 7.97
CA THR A 320 9.30 -18.71 9.24
C THR A 320 7.93 -19.39 9.04
N GLN A 321 7.12 -18.91 8.10
CA GLN A 321 5.79 -19.47 7.83
C GLN A 321 5.83 -20.69 6.91
N THR A 322 6.77 -20.75 5.96
CA THR A 322 6.78 -21.77 4.89
C THR A 322 7.87 -22.82 5.05
N ASN A 323 8.93 -22.52 5.81
CA ASN A 323 10.19 -23.28 5.83
C ASN A 323 10.86 -23.43 4.43
N ASP A 324 10.53 -22.54 3.48
CA ASP A 324 11.10 -22.54 2.13
C ASP A 324 12.52 -21.95 2.14
N LEU A 325 13.46 -22.79 2.56
CA LEU A 325 14.89 -22.48 2.62
C LEU A 325 15.49 -22.22 1.23
N GLU A 326 14.96 -22.82 0.17
CA GLU A 326 15.47 -22.64 -1.19
C GLU A 326 15.27 -21.19 -1.65
N THR A 327 14.02 -20.70 -1.57
CA THR A 327 13.69 -19.31 -1.92
C THR A 327 14.44 -18.32 -1.03
N ALA A 328 14.49 -18.58 0.28
CA ALA A 328 15.15 -17.68 1.21
C ALA A 328 16.67 -17.60 0.98
N ASN A 329 17.33 -18.72 0.66
CA ASN A 329 18.74 -18.73 0.24
C ASN A 329 18.93 -18.02 -1.10
N SER A 330 18.02 -18.24 -2.05
CA SER A 330 18.06 -17.59 -3.37
C SER A 330 17.99 -16.06 -3.23
N LEU A 331 17.15 -15.53 -2.33
CA LEU A 331 16.95 -14.09 -2.14
C LEU A 331 17.91 -13.44 -1.13
N TRP A 332 18.67 -14.24 -0.37
CA TRP A 332 19.64 -13.75 0.62
C TRP A 332 20.63 -12.70 0.06
N PRO A 333 21.20 -12.84 -1.15
CA PRO A 333 22.13 -11.85 -1.70
C PRO A 333 21.53 -10.44 -1.82
N VAL A 334 20.24 -10.30 -2.13
CA VAL A 334 19.55 -9.00 -2.17
C VAL A 334 19.29 -8.48 -0.76
N ALA A 335 18.89 -9.35 0.17
CA ALA A 335 18.65 -8.95 1.56
C ALA A 335 19.94 -8.44 2.24
N LYS A 336 21.05 -9.15 2.03
CA LYS A 336 22.39 -8.75 2.48
C LYS A 336 22.80 -7.39 1.90
N LYS A 337 22.52 -7.14 0.62
CA LYS A 337 22.83 -5.86 -0.02
C LYS A 337 22.16 -4.67 0.66
N GLN A 338 20.91 -4.81 1.11
CA GLN A 338 20.22 -3.72 1.80
C GLN A 338 20.92 -3.37 3.13
N ILE A 339 21.46 -4.37 3.82
CA ILE A 339 22.25 -4.16 5.04
C ILE A 339 23.59 -3.49 4.73
N GLU A 340 24.27 -3.90 3.66
CA GLU A 340 25.52 -3.26 3.23
C GLU A 340 25.30 -1.78 2.90
N ILE A 341 24.21 -1.45 2.21
CA ILE A 341 23.80 -0.08 1.90
C ILE A 341 23.60 0.71 3.19
N VAL A 342 22.79 0.18 4.11
CA VAL A 342 22.45 0.85 5.38
C VAL A 342 23.69 1.07 6.24
N LYS A 343 24.65 0.14 6.26
CA LYS A 343 25.94 0.33 6.95
C LYS A 343 26.69 1.58 6.48
N THR A 344 26.56 1.97 5.22
CA THR A 344 27.19 3.20 4.71
C THR A 344 26.54 4.48 5.23
N LEU A 345 25.34 4.39 5.79
CA LEU A 345 24.57 5.48 6.37
C LEU A 345 24.70 5.54 7.90
N ILE A 346 25.42 4.60 8.53
CA ILE A 346 25.67 4.60 9.97
C ILE A 346 26.99 5.33 10.24
N ASN A 347 26.92 6.40 11.02
CA ASN A 347 28.08 7.15 11.47
C ASN A 347 28.92 6.33 12.47
N LYS A 348 30.19 6.71 12.63
CA LYS A 348 31.11 6.04 13.58
C LYS A 348 30.60 6.04 15.03
N ASN A 349 29.73 6.97 15.39
CA ASN A 349 29.12 7.07 16.73
C ASN A 349 27.86 6.18 16.89
N GLY A 350 27.47 5.41 15.87
CA GLY A 350 26.28 4.54 15.88
C GLY A 350 24.97 5.23 15.53
N MET A 351 24.97 6.52 15.18
CA MET A 351 23.78 7.22 14.69
C MET A 351 23.63 7.05 13.18
N MET A 352 22.40 6.92 12.69
CA MET A 352 22.10 7.12 11.28
C MET A 352 22.43 8.55 10.86
N ASP A 353 23.05 8.73 9.69
CA ASP A 353 23.21 10.03 9.04
C ASP A 353 21.87 10.44 8.41
N TYR A 354 20.98 10.98 9.24
CA TYR A 354 19.62 11.36 8.84
C TYR A 354 19.60 12.40 7.72
N LYS A 355 20.55 13.35 7.72
CA LYS A 355 20.64 14.37 6.68
C LYS A 355 20.98 13.76 5.32
N ARG A 356 21.96 12.85 5.29
CA ARG A 356 22.33 12.15 4.06
C ARG A 356 21.22 11.20 3.61
N ALA A 357 20.66 10.41 4.53
CA ALA A 357 19.57 9.48 4.25
C ALA A 357 18.36 10.20 3.64
N SER A 358 17.92 11.32 4.23
CA SER A 358 16.80 12.13 3.73
C SER A 358 17.04 12.77 2.35
N LYS A 359 18.31 12.87 1.91
CA LYS A 359 18.67 13.38 0.58
C LYS A 359 18.73 12.26 -0.47
N GLU A 360 19.23 11.10 -0.08
CA GLU A 360 19.46 9.96 -0.98
C GLU A 360 18.26 9.01 -1.10
N TRP A 361 17.33 9.10 -0.15
CA TRP A 361 16.18 8.21 -0.02
C TRP A 361 14.92 8.98 0.35
N TRP A 362 13.79 8.48 -0.13
CA TRP A 362 12.52 8.82 0.49
C TRP A 362 12.39 8.05 1.82
N LEU A 363 12.15 8.77 2.90
CA LEU A 363 11.85 8.19 4.21
C LEU A 363 10.34 8.32 4.44
N PHE A 364 9.58 7.23 4.37
CA PHE A 364 8.11 7.31 4.41
C PHE A 364 7.57 7.37 5.85
N PHE A 365 7.64 6.25 6.58
CA PHE A 365 7.09 6.01 7.92
C PHE A 365 5.57 6.18 8.11
N ASP A 366 4.98 7.27 7.63
CA ASP A 366 3.57 7.60 7.82
C ASP A 366 3.13 8.77 6.94
N TRP A 367 1.83 8.84 6.62
CA TRP A 367 1.18 10.02 6.04
C TRP A 367 0.81 11.02 7.14
N LYS A 368 1.82 11.54 7.84
CA LYS A 368 1.63 12.58 8.85
C LYS A 368 2.47 13.81 8.56
N ASP A 369 1.79 14.92 8.28
CA ASP A 369 2.43 16.21 8.06
C ASP A 369 3.26 16.64 9.27
N GLY A 370 4.45 17.16 8.98
CA GLY A 370 5.38 17.65 10.00
C GLY A 370 6.10 16.58 10.79
N LEU A 371 5.93 15.28 10.50
CA LEU A 371 6.67 14.21 11.19
C LEU A 371 8.19 14.31 10.93
N ASP A 372 8.96 14.53 11.99
CA ASP A 372 10.42 14.34 11.96
C ASP A 372 10.75 12.84 12.09
N LYS A 373 11.67 12.37 11.24
CA LYS A 373 11.89 10.95 10.98
C LYS A 373 13.25 10.45 11.48
N GLU A 374 14.04 11.28 12.16
CA GLU A 374 15.38 10.91 12.63
C GLU A 374 15.33 9.73 13.63
N VAL A 375 14.48 9.84 14.65
CA VAL A 375 14.30 8.78 15.66
C VAL A 375 13.72 7.52 15.02
N SER A 376 12.69 7.67 14.19
CA SER A 376 12.06 6.55 13.49
C SER A 376 13.07 5.82 12.58
N LEU A 377 13.95 6.56 11.89
CA LEU A 377 15.01 6.01 11.06
C LEU A 377 16.03 5.20 11.88
N GLN A 378 16.47 5.73 13.02
CA GLN A 378 17.34 4.99 13.92
C GLN A 378 16.67 3.70 14.41
N GLY A 379 15.39 3.78 14.81
CA GLY A 379 14.61 2.67 15.33
C GLY A 379 14.38 1.57 14.30
N ILE A 380 13.81 1.88 13.13
CA ILE A 380 13.57 0.87 12.08
C ILE A 380 14.87 0.22 11.62
N THR A 381 15.98 0.96 11.58
CA THR A 381 17.28 0.39 11.21
C THR A 381 17.73 -0.66 12.22
N ILE A 382 17.68 -0.34 13.52
CA ILE A 382 18.02 -1.31 14.58
C ILE A 382 17.09 -2.53 14.51
N PHE A 383 15.79 -2.30 14.33
CA PHE A 383 14.80 -3.36 14.17
C PHE A 383 15.15 -4.28 13.00
N ALA A 384 15.31 -3.74 11.80
CA ALA A 384 15.57 -4.52 10.59
C ALA A 384 16.93 -5.23 10.61
N LEU A 385 17.97 -4.63 11.22
CA LEU A 385 19.24 -5.30 11.45
C LEU A 385 19.10 -6.53 12.35
N LYS A 386 18.31 -6.43 13.43
CA LYS A 386 17.99 -7.58 14.30
C LYS A 386 17.27 -8.67 13.51
N GLN A 387 16.22 -8.31 12.77
CA GLN A 387 15.44 -9.25 11.95
C GLN A 387 16.29 -9.92 10.87
N THR A 388 17.18 -9.17 10.21
CA THR A 388 18.07 -9.72 9.18
C THR A 388 19.15 -10.61 9.78
N TYR A 389 19.66 -10.31 10.97
CA TYR A 389 20.58 -11.20 11.66
C TYR A 389 19.91 -12.51 12.08
N ASP A 390 18.65 -12.47 12.51
CA ASP A 390 17.88 -13.69 12.77
C ASP A 390 17.60 -14.48 11.49
N LEU A 391 17.31 -13.81 10.36
CA LEU A 391 17.26 -14.46 9.04
C LEU A 391 18.58 -15.15 8.70
N ALA A 392 19.71 -14.50 8.95
CA ALA A 392 21.03 -15.09 8.71
C ALA A 392 21.24 -16.37 9.52
N LYS A 393 20.79 -16.41 10.79
CA LYS A 393 20.82 -17.62 11.63
C LYS A 393 19.97 -18.75 11.05
N LEU A 394 18.74 -18.44 10.65
CA LEU A 394 17.84 -19.42 10.03
C LEU A 394 18.44 -20.03 8.75
N LEU A 395 19.31 -19.30 8.05
CA LEU A 395 20.00 -19.74 6.85
C LEU A 395 21.42 -20.29 7.09
N ASN A 396 21.92 -20.29 8.33
CA ASN A 396 23.32 -20.59 8.69
C ASN A 396 24.36 -19.70 7.96
N ARG A 397 24.08 -18.40 7.87
CA ARG A 397 24.87 -17.39 7.15
C ARG A 397 25.38 -16.25 8.05
N GLU A 398 25.39 -16.44 9.37
CA GLU A 398 25.80 -15.41 10.33
C GLU A 398 27.23 -14.93 10.10
N THR A 399 28.11 -15.80 9.58
CA THR A 399 29.50 -15.48 9.24
C THR A 399 29.61 -14.38 8.19
N GLU A 400 28.64 -14.27 7.27
CA GLU A 400 28.59 -13.23 6.25
C GLU A 400 28.23 -11.85 6.80
N VAL A 401 27.65 -11.79 7.99
CA VAL A 401 27.12 -10.58 8.65
C VAL A 401 27.57 -10.50 10.12
N LYS A 402 28.77 -11.01 10.41
CA LYS A 402 29.30 -11.17 11.78
C LYS A 402 29.45 -9.88 12.58
N ASP A 403 29.51 -8.74 11.90
CA ASP A 403 29.66 -7.42 12.52
C ASP A 403 28.32 -6.79 12.96
N ILE A 404 27.19 -7.32 12.46
CA ILE A 404 25.86 -6.76 12.71
C ILE A 404 25.50 -6.70 14.21
N PRO A 405 25.76 -7.72 15.05
CA PRO A 405 25.48 -7.63 16.48
C PRO A 405 26.22 -6.47 17.18
N ALA A 406 27.47 -6.20 16.80
CA ALA A 406 28.26 -5.10 17.35
C ALA A 406 27.70 -3.74 16.88
N ILE A 407 27.32 -3.63 15.60
CA ILE A 407 26.67 -2.44 15.05
C ILE A 407 25.36 -2.15 15.80
N ILE A 408 24.48 -3.15 15.96
CA ILE A 408 23.22 -3.01 16.71
C ILE A 408 23.47 -2.49 18.13
N THR A 409 24.47 -3.04 18.82
CA THR A 409 24.83 -2.60 20.18
C THR A 409 25.27 -1.14 20.21
N SER A 410 26.12 -0.74 19.25
CA SER A 410 26.55 0.66 19.09
C SER A 410 25.37 1.59 18.82
N MET A 411 24.47 1.20 17.92
CA MET A 411 23.29 1.99 17.56
C MET A 411 22.30 2.17 18.71
N ILE A 412 22.07 1.13 19.53
CA ILE A 412 21.22 1.20 20.72
C ILE A 412 21.81 2.18 21.73
N LYS A 413 23.13 2.10 21.97
CA LYS A 413 23.82 3.04 22.85
C LYS A 413 23.70 4.48 22.32
N ALA A 414 23.93 4.68 21.03
CA ALA A 414 23.81 5.99 20.39
C ALA A 414 22.40 6.58 20.50
N ALA A 415 21.36 5.76 20.28
CA ALA A 415 19.97 6.18 20.43
C ALA A 415 19.68 6.66 21.86
N LYS A 416 20.08 5.90 22.89
CA LYS A 416 19.91 6.30 24.30
C LYS A 416 20.67 7.56 24.67
N GLN A 417 21.85 7.78 24.08
CA GLN A 417 22.69 8.93 24.41
C GLN A 417 22.22 10.23 23.73
N ASN A 418 21.74 10.14 22.49
CA ASN A 418 21.51 11.32 21.65
C ASN A 418 20.03 11.64 21.42
N LEU A 419 19.15 10.65 21.49
CA LEU A 419 17.73 10.80 21.13
C LEU A 419 16.77 10.69 22.31
N TYR A 420 17.23 10.19 23.47
CA TYR A 420 16.40 10.01 24.64
C TYR A 420 16.49 11.23 25.57
N ASP A 421 15.34 11.81 25.92
CA ASP A 421 15.25 12.82 26.96
C ASP A 421 14.98 12.15 28.32
N PRO A 422 15.95 12.14 29.26
CA PRO A 422 15.80 11.45 30.54
C PRO A 422 14.79 12.12 31.47
N LYS A 423 14.50 13.42 31.30
CA LYS A 423 13.51 14.13 32.12
C LYS A 423 12.10 13.74 31.72
N LEU A 424 11.86 13.65 30.41
CA LEU A 424 10.57 13.20 29.87
C LEU A 424 10.41 11.68 29.98
N GLY A 425 11.52 10.95 29.86
CA GLY A 425 11.54 9.50 29.70
C GLY A 425 10.98 9.07 28.35
N LEU A 426 11.28 9.83 27.30
CA LEU A 426 10.77 9.67 25.94
C LEU A 426 11.87 9.98 24.92
N PHE A 427 11.75 9.43 23.72
CA PHE A 427 12.59 9.82 22.60
C PHE A 427 12.05 11.08 21.93
N VAL A 428 12.94 11.99 21.56
CA VAL A 428 12.62 13.27 20.92
C VAL A 428 13.36 13.37 19.59
N SER A 429 12.67 13.82 18.54
CA SER A 429 13.19 13.79 17.16
C SER A 429 13.49 15.19 16.62
N GLY A 430 14.62 15.31 15.93
CA GLY A 430 15.03 16.53 15.24
C GLY A 430 15.38 17.71 16.17
N PRO A 431 15.80 18.84 15.58
CA PRO A 431 16.26 20.02 16.33
C PRO A 431 15.21 20.60 17.29
N GLN A 432 13.93 20.45 16.96
CA GLN A 432 12.79 20.94 17.74
C GLN A 432 12.38 19.97 18.86
N LYS A 433 13.09 18.84 19.03
CA LYS A 433 12.77 17.80 20.03
C LYS A 433 11.31 17.36 19.93
N GLN A 434 10.86 17.08 18.71
CA GLN A 434 9.49 16.69 18.43
C GLN A 434 9.13 15.39 19.17
N LEU A 435 7.95 15.38 19.77
CA LEU A 435 7.35 14.20 20.38
C LEU A 435 6.36 13.58 19.38
N SER A 436 6.59 12.33 19.01
CA SER A 436 5.69 11.59 18.12
C SER A 436 5.51 10.15 18.58
N TYR A 437 4.36 9.57 18.25
CA TYR A 437 4.11 8.15 18.44
C TYR A 437 5.11 7.32 17.62
N ALA A 438 5.39 7.71 16.37
CA ALA A 438 6.35 7.04 15.49
C ALA A 438 7.71 6.84 16.17
N SER A 439 8.23 7.89 16.82
CA SER A 439 9.49 7.85 17.56
C SER A 439 9.50 6.77 18.64
N GLN A 440 8.43 6.71 19.45
CA GLN A 440 8.36 5.74 20.54
C GLN A 440 8.14 4.33 20.02
N ILE A 441 7.22 4.16 19.06
CA ILE A 441 6.87 2.87 18.45
C ILE A 441 8.13 2.21 17.89
N TRP A 442 8.89 2.90 17.04
CA TRP A 442 10.08 2.31 16.43
C TRP A 442 11.19 2.00 17.43
N MET A 443 11.37 2.81 18.48
CA MET A 443 12.33 2.51 19.54
C MET A 443 11.93 1.30 20.40
N VAL A 444 10.63 1.13 20.65
CA VAL A 444 10.08 -0.03 21.35
C VAL A 444 10.21 -1.30 20.51
N LEU A 445 9.82 -1.25 19.22
CA LEU A 445 9.93 -2.40 18.32
C LEU A 445 11.39 -2.82 18.10
N ALA A 446 12.29 -1.84 17.98
CA ALA A 446 13.73 -2.04 17.92
C ALA A 446 14.31 -2.62 19.22
N GLY A 447 13.59 -2.59 20.34
CA GLY A 447 14.07 -3.05 21.64
C GLY A 447 15.26 -2.23 22.14
N VAL A 448 15.21 -0.89 21.96
CA VAL A 448 16.19 0.03 22.52
C VAL A 448 15.96 0.17 24.03
N THR A 449 14.71 0.29 24.44
CA THR A 449 14.27 0.32 25.84
C THR A 449 13.90 -1.07 26.36
N ASN A 450 13.98 -1.27 27.67
CA ASN A 450 13.45 -2.49 28.30
C ASN A 450 11.91 -2.47 28.35
N ALA A 451 11.28 -3.57 28.78
CA ALA A 451 9.81 -3.70 28.78
C ALA A 451 9.11 -2.62 29.63
N THR A 452 9.64 -2.31 30.82
CA THR A 452 9.09 -1.30 31.73
C THR A 452 9.22 0.11 31.16
N GLU A 453 10.40 0.46 30.66
CA GLU A 453 10.66 1.73 29.98
C GLU A 453 9.73 1.92 28.77
N SER A 454 9.58 0.86 27.97
CA SER A 454 8.74 0.86 26.77
C SER A 454 7.26 1.06 27.10
N LYS A 455 6.73 0.33 28.09
CA LYS A 455 5.35 0.50 28.58
C LYS A 455 5.12 1.91 29.11
N ASN A 456 6.07 2.44 29.87
CA ASN A 456 6.01 3.81 30.38
C ASN A 456 6.03 4.84 29.25
N ALA A 457 6.87 4.66 28.22
CA ALA A 457 6.95 5.56 27.08
C ALA A 457 5.63 5.59 26.29
N LEU A 458 5.05 4.43 25.97
CA LEU A 458 3.77 4.33 25.26
C LEU A 458 2.60 4.91 26.07
N THR A 459 2.61 4.71 27.40
CA THR A 459 1.60 5.30 28.29
C THR A 459 1.72 6.82 28.36
N LYS A 460 2.95 7.34 28.48
CA LYS A 460 3.21 8.78 28.56
C LYS A 460 2.86 9.49 27.26
N ILE A 461 3.36 9.01 26.11
CA ILE A 461 3.12 9.66 24.82
C ILE A 461 1.62 9.76 24.51
N ALA A 462 0.83 8.74 24.92
CA ALA A 462 -0.61 8.73 24.74
C ALA A 462 -1.38 9.81 25.51
N ARG A 463 -0.75 10.40 26.54
CA ARG A 463 -1.31 11.47 27.37
C ARG A 463 -0.75 12.85 27.02
N MET A 464 0.17 12.94 26.06
CA MET A 464 0.79 14.20 25.68
C MET A 464 -0.05 14.91 24.61
N PRO A 465 -0.62 16.10 24.88
CA PRO A 465 -1.49 16.80 23.93
C PRO A 465 -0.75 17.23 22.66
N ASN A 466 0.56 17.51 22.78
CA ASN A 466 1.39 17.99 21.67
C ASN A 466 2.11 16.87 20.91
N ALA A 467 1.82 15.60 21.22
CA ALA A 467 2.44 14.48 20.51
C ALA A 467 1.81 14.29 19.12
N LEU A 468 2.63 14.17 18.07
CA LEU A 468 2.12 13.78 16.76
C LEU A 468 1.64 12.33 16.80
N LYS A 469 0.32 12.19 16.61
CA LYS A 469 -0.36 10.90 16.46
C LYS A 469 -0.08 10.27 15.09
N PRO A 470 -0.27 8.94 14.95
CA PRO A 470 -0.27 8.29 13.65
C PRO A 470 -1.26 8.96 12.68
N GLY A 471 -0.84 9.13 11.43
CA GLY A 471 -1.58 9.75 10.33
C GLY A 471 -2.50 8.79 9.59
N GLY A 472 -2.21 7.48 9.63
CA GLY A 472 -3.09 6.47 9.06
C GLY A 472 -2.91 5.07 9.65
N PRO A 473 -3.72 4.09 9.19
CA PRO A 473 -3.71 2.73 9.72
C PRO A 473 -2.35 2.03 9.60
N TYR A 474 -1.52 2.41 8.62
CA TYR A 474 -0.15 1.90 8.47
C TYR A 474 0.67 2.02 9.75
N LEU A 475 0.75 3.22 10.35
CA LEU A 475 1.51 3.41 11.59
C LEU A 475 0.76 2.86 12.82
N TYR A 476 -0.59 2.82 12.79
CA TYR A 476 -1.37 2.16 13.84
C TYR A 476 -1.10 0.66 13.94
N HIS A 477 -0.78 -0.03 12.84
CA HIS A 477 -0.31 -1.42 12.90
C HIS A 477 0.87 -1.58 13.86
N TYR A 478 1.93 -0.80 13.64
CA TYR A 478 3.13 -0.86 14.46
C TYR A 478 2.86 -0.41 15.90
N TYR A 479 1.88 0.49 16.11
CA TYR A 479 1.46 0.86 17.46
C TYR A 479 0.81 -0.33 18.20
N VAL A 480 -0.10 -1.05 17.56
CA VAL A 480 -0.69 -2.29 18.12
C VAL A 480 0.41 -3.31 18.42
N GLU A 481 1.35 -3.50 17.50
CA GLU A 481 2.48 -4.41 17.71
C GLU A 481 3.33 -4.00 18.94
N ALA A 482 3.64 -2.71 19.08
CA ALA A 482 4.39 -2.20 20.22
C ALA A 482 3.64 -2.37 21.55
N LEU A 483 2.31 -2.17 21.57
CA LEU A 483 1.46 -2.42 22.73
C LEU A 483 1.50 -3.90 23.15
N ILE A 484 1.32 -4.82 22.19
CA ILE A 484 1.38 -6.27 22.45
C ILE A 484 2.78 -6.67 22.96
N LYS A 485 3.85 -6.19 22.32
CA LYS A 485 5.24 -6.47 22.69
C LYS A 485 5.57 -6.03 24.12
N THR A 486 4.88 -5.01 24.63
CA THR A 486 5.09 -4.44 25.97
C THR A 486 4.09 -4.95 27.02
N GLY A 487 3.25 -5.93 26.66
CA GLY A 487 2.25 -6.50 27.57
C GLY A 487 1.02 -5.62 27.80
N MET A 488 0.82 -4.58 26.99
CA MET A 488 -0.34 -3.68 27.03
C MET A 488 -1.50 -4.25 26.19
N GLN A 489 -1.93 -5.47 26.56
CA GLN A 489 -2.86 -6.27 25.75
C GLN A 489 -4.27 -5.67 25.68
N MET A 490 -4.74 -5.10 26.79
CA MET A 490 -6.05 -4.44 26.84
C MET A 490 -6.04 -3.17 25.99
N GLU A 491 -4.99 -2.37 26.09
CA GLU A 491 -4.82 -1.16 25.29
C GLU A 491 -4.70 -1.48 23.79
N ALA A 492 -4.04 -2.58 23.43
CA ALA A 492 -4.00 -3.06 22.05
C ALA A 492 -5.39 -3.45 21.53
N LYS A 493 -6.19 -4.15 22.35
CA LYS A 493 -7.57 -4.52 22.02
C LYS A 493 -8.47 -3.30 21.87
N ASP A 494 -8.41 -2.40 22.84
CA ASP A 494 -9.21 -1.17 22.84
C ASP A 494 -8.88 -0.31 21.64
N LEU A 495 -7.59 -0.21 21.26
CA LEU A 495 -7.17 0.50 20.06
C LEU A 495 -7.73 -0.12 18.78
N ILE A 496 -7.68 -1.45 18.65
CA ILE A 496 -8.28 -2.13 17.48
C ILE A 496 -9.78 -1.82 17.41
N VAL A 497 -10.49 -1.95 18.53
CA VAL A 497 -11.93 -1.70 18.61
C VAL A 497 -12.27 -0.24 18.34
N SER A 498 -11.55 0.72 18.90
CA SER A 498 -11.86 2.13 18.73
C SER A 498 -11.52 2.65 17.34
N TYR A 499 -10.35 2.28 16.80
CA TYR A 499 -9.87 2.84 15.54
C TYR A 499 -10.50 2.13 14.34
N TRP A 500 -10.37 0.81 14.23
CA TRP A 500 -10.98 0.06 13.13
C TRP A 500 -12.49 -0.09 13.30
N GLY A 501 -12.98 -0.29 14.52
CA GLY A 501 -14.43 -0.25 14.79
C GLY A 501 -15.05 1.12 14.51
N GLY A 502 -14.25 2.20 14.56
CA GLY A 502 -14.65 3.52 14.08
C GLY A 502 -15.00 3.53 12.59
N MET A 503 -14.13 2.98 11.72
CA MET A 503 -14.41 2.82 10.29
C MET A 503 -15.67 1.96 10.06
N LEU A 504 -15.86 0.89 10.84
CA LEU A 504 -17.08 0.06 10.79
C LEU A 504 -18.33 0.86 11.10
N SER A 505 -18.31 1.66 12.18
CA SER A 505 -19.44 2.51 12.57
C SER A 505 -19.82 3.55 11.50
N LYS A 506 -18.86 3.85 10.62
CA LYS A 506 -18.98 4.77 9.48
C LYS A 506 -19.35 4.06 8.17
N GLY A 507 -19.59 2.75 8.21
CA GLY A 507 -20.09 1.97 7.08
C GLY A 507 -19.01 1.40 6.15
N ALA A 508 -17.76 1.29 6.61
CA ALA A 508 -16.68 0.71 5.83
C ALA A 508 -16.95 -0.77 5.46
N ASP A 509 -16.91 -1.10 4.17
CA ASP A 509 -16.93 -2.49 3.67
C ASP A 509 -15.53 -3.11 3.58
N THR A 510 -14.54 -2.24 3.46
CA THR A 510 -13.09 -2.47 3.38
C THR A 510 -12.39 -1.37 4.16
N PHE A 511 -11.19 -1.63 4.69
CA PHE A 511 -10.45 -0.63 5.44
C PHE A 511 -9.71 0.35 4.53
N TRP A 512 -9.65 1.60 4.98
CA TRP A 512 -9.25 2.74 4.16
C TRP A 512 -7.76 3.03 4.27
N GLU A 513 -7.17 3.60 3.23
CA GLU A 513 -5.76 4.02 3.20
C GLU A 513 -5.45 5.07 4.26
N VAL A 514 -6.34 6.06 4.37
CA VAL A 514 -6.21 7.21 5.27
C VAL A 514 -7.49 7.32 6.07
N TYR A 515 -7.35 7.46 7.38
CA TYR A 515 -8.48 7.64 8.28
C TYR A 515 -8.03 8.42 9.52
N ASP A 516 -8.54 9.63 9.68
CA ASP A 516 -8.45 10.37 10.93
C ASP A 516 -9.87 10.47 11.53
N PRO A 517 -10.15 9.87 12.70
CA PRO A 517 -11.43 10.01 13.36
C PRO A 517 -11.84 11.46 13.65
N ALA A 518 -10.88 12.41 13.66
CA ALA A 518 -11.14 13.83 13.84
C ALA A 518 -11.31 14.61 12.53
N ASP A 519 -10.92 14.05 11.39
CA ASP A 519 -11.04 14.67 10.07
C ASP A 519 -11.33 13.58 9.01
N GLU A 520 -12.60 13.36 8.71
CA GLU A 520 -13.03 12.39 7.71
C GLU A 520 -12.69 12.79 6.27
N MET A 521 -12.35 14.07 6.04
CA MET A 521 -11.98 14.61 4.73
C MET A 521 -10.46 14.59 4.49
N VAL A 522 -9.69 14.07 5.46
CA VAL A 522 -8.24 14.02 5.39
C VAL A 522 -7.77 13.32 4.10
N SER A 523 -6.85 13.97 3.39
CA SER A 523 -6.24 13.41 2.19
C SER A 523 -4.83 13.98 2.02
N PRO A 524 -3.78 13.14 2.01
CA PRO A 524 -2.44 13.58 1.65
C PRO A 524 -2.35 14.02 0.18
N TYR A 525 -3.39 13.74 -0.62
CA TYR A 525 -3.48 14.06 -2.04
C TYR A 525 -4.39 15.27 -2.32
N LYS A 526 -4.78 16.02 -1.28
CA LYS A 526 -5.64 17.21 -1.34
C LYS A 526 -7.06 16.98 -1.87
N PHE A 527 -7.47 15.73 -2.10
CA PHE A 527 -8.80 15.42 -2.63
C PHE A 527 -9.28 14.04 -2.18
N ALA A 528 -10.17 14.00 -1.19
CA ALA A 528 -10.63 12.76 -0.56
C ALA A 528 -11.15 11.67 -1.53
N PRO A 529 -11.85 11.97 -2.65
CA PRO A 529 -12.26 10.94 -3.61
C PRO A 529 -11.09 10.13 -4.22
N ILE A 530 -9.87 10.65 -4.21
CA ILE A 530 -8.70 9.92 -4.73
C ILE A 530 -7.99 9.04 -3.71
N ASN A 531 -8.33 9.16 -2.42
CA ASN A 531 -7.89 8.19 -1.40
C ASN A 531 -8.41 6.81 -1.79
N SER A 532 -7.69 5.75 -1.43
CA SER A 532 -8.20 4.39 -1.56
C SER A 532 -9.06 4.02 -0.35
N TYR A 533 -10.28 3.55 -0.58
CA TYR A 533 -11.17 3.03 0.45
C TYR A 533 -11.15 1.49 0.53
N CYS A 534 -10.21 0.86 -0.17
CA CYS A 534 -9.78 -0.51 0.05
C CYS A 534 -8.25 -0.56 0.00
N HIS A 535 -7.58 -0.49 1.15
CA HIS A 535 -6.13 -0.44 1.20
C HIS A 535 -5.54 -1.50 2.14
N ALA A 536 -4.63 -2.29 1.60
CA ALA A 536 -4.24 -3.55 2.19
C ALA A 536 -3.45 -3.38 3.48
N TRP A 537 -2.65 -2.32 3.60
CA TRP A 537 -1.94 -2.02 4.85
C TRP A 537 -2.85 -1.81 6.07
N SER A 538 -4.15 -1.60 5.86
CA SER A 538 -5.14 -1.34 6.90
C SER A 538 -5.84 -2.62 7.34
N CYS A 539 -5.60 -3.75 6.68
CA CYS A 539 -6.22 -5.04 6.99
C CYS A 539 -5.56 -5.81 8.15
N THR A 540 -4.51 -5.24 8.74
CA THR A 540 -3.68 -5.93 9.73
C THR A 540 -4.36 -6.33 11.06
N PRO A 541 -5.56 -5.87 11.46
CA PRO A 541 -6.31 -6.52 12.52
C PRO A 541 -6.50 -8.03 12.30
N VAL A 542 -6.62 -8.49 11.04
CA VAL A 542 -6.67 -9.93 10.70
C VAL A 542 -5.49 -10.68 11.30
N TYR A 543 -4.27 -10.13 11.12
CA TYR A 543 -3.05 -10.71 11.68
C TYR A 543 -3.11 -10.77 13.22
N PHE A 544 -3.45 -9.66 13.88
CA PHE A 544 -3.44 -9.62 15.34
C PHE A 544 -4.51 -10.52 15.97
N ILE A 545 -5.74 -10.47 15.46
CA ILE A 545 -6.88 -11.24 15.98
C ILE A 545 -6.61 -12.74 15.91
N ARG A 546 -5.95 -13.19 14.83
CA ARG A 546 -5.70 -14.60 14.54
C ARG A 546 -4.39 -15.11 15.16
N LYS A 547 -3.35 -14.27 15.24
CA LYS A 547 -2.07 -14.62 15.89
C LYS A 547 -2.16 -14.61 17.43
N TYR A 548 -2.97 -13.71 18.00
CA TYR A 548 -3.07 -13.53 19.46
C TYR A 548 -4.49 -13.79 19.98
N PRO A 549 -5.02 -15.02 19.86
CA PRO A 549 -6.39 -15.33 20.27
C PRO A 549 -6.65 -15.00 21.73
N LYS A 550 -5.68 -15.20 22.64
CA LYS A 550 -5.84 -14.85 24.07
C LYS A 550 -6.11 -13.37 24.35
N ILE A 551 -5.79 -12.48 23.41
CA ILE A 551 -6.03 -11.03 23.54
C ILE A 551 -7.40 -10.69 22.90
N PHE A 552 -7.67 -11.23 21.71
CA PHE A 552 -8.75 -10.74 20.85
C PHE A 552 -9.99 -11.64 20.79
N GLN A 553 -9.88 -12.94 21.07
CA GLN A 553 -10.95 -13.96 20.96
C GLN A 553 -11.36 -14.51 22.33
#